data_AF-A2DDM2-F1
#
_entry.id   AF-A2DDM2-F1
#
_cell.length_a   1.000
_cell.length_b   1.000
_cell.length_c   1.000
_cell.angle_alpha   90.00
_cell.angle_beta   90.00
_cell.angle_gamma   90.00
#
_symmetry.space_group_name_H-M   'P 1'
#
loop_
_entity.id
_entity.type
_entity.pdbx_description
1 polymer ?
#
loop_
_entity_poly.entity_id
_entity_poly.type
_entity_poly.pdbx_seq_one_letter_code
_entity_poly.pdbx_strand_id
1 'polypeptide(L)'
;MISNPEIPGGSIERDLDRTMSEVARIHATVPAQYYFNEGKQDGILLCRAVITFLKLSSKTYIESFFQNDKAIPIHPLFSKIKNHIQQISRFYQNKIDELLNLFLTKLIPSNPLPLRNVVLSQMSLFTTKVFLHPKLMQPDPIQAYVDGYFNLVIDLIDNIIRIPLIPKQFKEGQSLQSATLPPSLRFKGLNEADEQSIKQFILEEAPKRGRRIQYHAFLSVLNHSKEPSDYQQSLRFALSSIDLSFSTAICVLSTSPDDFEIISSLLNILTNDHRIDFFIRALSVSCLSDIQKDNTSNCMELIALSNIFISQSYNWTSTIKPDGGISSIVKTVCNMIIENKISDIAVYILKIALVIAAYSDKTGSDVICMLLEITIRPFAIAFSMQKQLDELKSKVVSKDPSFLSIRATIEKYIVDFLSDDISIRLMPHNIYFGIRDIHDFIEEKLDDFIKIVIYLNSKEKEEHPTMKMFKFSYDMCVKYNMI
;
A
#
# COMPACT_ATOMS: atom_id res chain seq x y z
N MET A 1 14.27 10.75 -32.59
CA MET A 1 15.12 11.43 -31.60
C MET A 1 14.49 12.77 -31.30
N ILE A 2 13.76 12.88 -30.18
CA ILE A 2 13.22 14.17 -29.71
C ILE A 2 14.25 14.68 -28.71
N SER A 3 14.90 15.78 -29.06
CA SER A 3 15.88 16.48 -28.23
C SER A 3 15.25 16.92 -26.92
N ASN A 4 15.81 16.44 -25.80
CA ASN A 4 15.55 17.03 -24.48
C ASN A 4 15.95 18.51 -24.53
N PRO A 5 15.11 19.44 -24.05
CA PRO A 5 15.52 20.83 -23.95
C PRO A 5 16.66 20.93 -22.94
N GLU A 6 17.78 21.49 -23.39
CA GLU A 6 18.90 21.88 -22.54
C GLU A 6 18.39 22.84 -21.45
N ILE A 7 18.57 22.44 -20.19
CA ILE A 7 18.23 23.29 -19.04
C ILE A 7 19.32 24.36 -18.95
N PRO A 8 19.00 25.67 -19.07
CA PRO A 8 19.98 26.73 -18.92
C PRO A 8 20.57 26.71 -17.50
N GLY A 9 21.84 27.10 -17.34
CA GLY A 9 22.62 27.01 -16.09
C GLY A 9 22.14 27.83 -14.89
N GLY A 10 20.90 27.64 -14.45
CA GLY A 10 20.34 28.05 -13.16
C GLY A 10 20.28 26.88 -12.17
N SER A 11 20.17 27.18 -10.87
CA SER A 11 19.81 26.12 -9.89
C SER A 11 18.34 25.75 -10.13
N ILE A 12 18.03 24.46 -10.26
CA ILE A 12 16.66 23.91 -10.44
C ILE A 12 15.67 24.55 -9.46
N GLU A 13 16.14 24.81 -8.25
CA GLU A 13 15.37 25.42 -7.18
C GLU A 13 14.99 26.88 -7.50
N ARG A 14 15.92 27.68 -8.04
CA ARG A 14 15.66 29.06 -8.46
C ARG A 14 14.67 29.10 -9.62
N ASP A 15 14.77 28.15 -10.54
CA ASP A 15 13.85 28.04 -11.66
C ASP A 15 12.44 27.62 -11.23
N LEU A 16 12.32 26.72 -10.24
CA LEU A 16 11.05 26.38 -9.62
C LEU A 16 10.37 27.61 -9.01
N ASP A 17 11.10 28.35 -8.17
CA ASP A 17 10.57 29.53 -7.46
C ASP A 17 10.15 30.65 -8.44
N ARG A 18 10.98 30.90 -9.47
CA ARG A 18 10.66 31.84 -10.55
C ARG A 18 9.40 31.44 -11.30
N THR A 19 9.29 30.15 -11.67
CA THR A 19 8.14 29.65 -12.44
C THR A 19 6.86 29.68 -11.61
N MET A 20 6.91 29.30 -10.33
CA MET A 20 5.77 29.39 -9.40
C MET A 20 5.26 30.83 -9.27
N SER A 21 6.18 31.80 -9.11
CA SER A 21 5.84 33.23 -9.04
C SER A 21 5.16 33.73 -10.32
N GLU A 22 5.65 33.30 -11.48
CA GLU A 22 5.06 33.67 -12.77
C GLU A 22 3.67 33.04 -12.98
N VAL A 23 3.46 31.80 -12.51
CA VAL A 23 2.13 31.17 -12.49
C VAL A 23 1.17 31.96 -11.60
N ALA A 24 1.60 32.43 -10.43
CA ALA A 24 0.76 33.25 -9.56
C ALA A 24 0.37 34.58 -10.25
N ARG A 25 1.32 35.22 -10.94
CA ARG A 25 1.09 36.43 -11.73
C ARG A 25 0.07 36.18 -12.84
N ILE A 26 0.19 35.09 -13.59
CA ILE A 26 -0.71 34.82 -14.70
C ILE A 26 -2.14 34.56 -14.22
N HIS A 27 -2.32 33.83 -13.11
CA HIS A 27 -3.64 33.64 -12.50
C HIS A 27 -4.27 34.96 -12.03
N ALA A 28 -3.46 35.90 -11.52
CA ALA A 28 -3.95 37.23 -11.12
C ALA A 28 -4.41 38.07 -12.32
N THR A 29 -3.77 37.93 -13.49
CA THR A 29 -4.13 38.68 -14.70
C THR A 29 -5.28 38.05 -15.50
N VAL A 30 -5.29 36.73 -15.61
CA VAL A 30 -6.28 35.96 -16.36
C VAL A 30 -6.67 34.73 -15.52
N PRO A 31 -7.72 34.84 -14.69
CA PRO A 31 -8.15 33.74 -13.82
C PRO A 31 -8.58 32.52 -14.64
N ALA A 32 -7.94 31.37 -14.40
CA ALA A 32 -8.32 30.07 -14.94
C ALA A 32 -7.66 28.95 -14.13
N GLN A 33 -8.08 27.70 -14.34
CA GLN A 33 -7.49 26.52 -13.70
C GLN A 33 -6.39 25.90 -14.58
N TYR A 34 -5.30 26.63 -14.79
CA TYR A 34 -4.22 26.25 -15.71
C TYR A 34 -3.59 24.87 -15.45
N TYR A 35 -3.42 24.46 -14.19
CA TYR A 35 -2.97 23.10 -13.83
C TYR A 35 -3.88 21.97 -14.34
N PHE A 36 -5.15 22.26 -14.64
CA PHE A 36 -6.11 21.31 -15.22
C PHE A 36 -6.36 21.54 -16.72
N ASN A 37 -5.40 22.21 -17.39
CA ASN A 37 -5.44 22.56 -18.82
C ASN A 37 -6.61 23.50 -19.19
N GLU A 38 -7.09 24.32 -18.25
CA GLU A 38 -8.09 25.35 -18.52
C GLU A 38 -7.42 26.71 -18.74
N GLY A 39 -7.89 27.50 -19.72
CA GLY A 39 -7.39 28.86 -20.00
C GLY A 39 -6.39 28.96 -21.16
N LYS A 40 -5.59 30.03 -21.18
CA LYS A 40 -4.58 30.31 -22.21
C LYS A 40 -3.43 29.30 -22.19
N GLN A 41 -2.94 28.93 -23.38
CA GLN A 41 -1.81 27.99 -23.57
C GLN A 41 -0.56 28.38 -22.78
N ASP A 42 -0.18 29.66 -22.75
CA ASP A 42 1.02 30.11 -22.03
C ASP A 42 0.96 29.80 -20.53
N GLY A 43 -0.21 29.97 -19.90
CA GLY A 43 -0.41 29.62 -18.50
C GLY A 43 -0.35 28.11 -18.26
N ILE A 44 -0.91 27.32 -19.18
CA ILE A 44 -0.81 25.85 -19.13
C ILE A 44 0.65 25.40 -19.23
N LEU A 45 1.43 26.01 -20.13
CA LEU A 45 2.86 25.70 -20.29
C LEU A 45 3.68 26.05 -19.04
N LEU A 46 3.40 27.19 -18.41
CA LEU A 46 4.03 27.56 -17.14
C LEU A 46 3.69 26.58 -16.01
N CYS A 47 2.43 26.18 -15.88
CA CYS A 47 2.03 25.16 -14.92
C CYS A 47 2.75 23.81 -15.17
N ARG A 48 2.88 23.40 -16.44
CA ARG A 48 3.66 22.20 -16.81
C ARG A 48 5.14 22.33 -16.46
N ALA A 49 5.73 23.52 -16.62
CA ALA A 49 7.10 23.78 -16.21
C ALA A 49 7.28 23.64 -14.70
N VAL A 50 6.35 24.15 -13.87
CA VAL A 50 6.36 23.93 -12.41
C VAL A 50 6.37 22.43 -12.09
N ILE A 51 5.50 21.65 -12.74
CA ILE A 51 5.43 20.20 -12.54
C ILE A 51 6.76 19.50 -12.90
N THR A 52 7.40 19.94 -13.99
CA THR A 52 8.70 19.41 -14.42
C THR A 52 9.80 19.75 -13.42
N PHE A 53 9.91 21.01 -12.98
CA PHE A 53 10.91 21.42 -12.00
C PHE A 53 10.69 20.77 -10.64
N LEU A 54 9.44 20.55 -10.23
CA LEU A 54 9.13 19.81 -9.00
C LEU A 54 9.64 18.37 -9.08
N LYS A 55 9.42 17.68 -10.21
CA LYS A 55 9.92 16.31 -10.44
C LYS A 55 11.45 16.24 -10.49
N LEU A 56 12.11 17.26 -11.05
CA LEU A 56 13.57 17.33 -11.06
C LEU A 56 14.12 17.59 -9.66
N SER A 57 13.51 18.51 -8.91
CA SER A 57 13.90 18.84 -7.55
C SER A 57 13.71 17.67 -6.60
N SER A 58 12.62 16.91 -6.74
CA SER A 58 12.34 15.79 -5.83
C SER A 58 13.43 14.72 -5.85
N LYS A 59 14.01 14.42 -7.02
CA LYS A 59 15.10 13.44 -7.15
C LYS A 59 16.28 13.69 -6.22
N THR A 60 16.57 14.94 -5.87
CA THR A 60 17.67 15.31 -4.96
C THR A 60 17.37 15.00 -3.49
N TYR A 61 16.10 15.06 -3.09
CA TYR A 61 15.70 14.97 -1.68
C TYR A 61 15.04 13.65 -1.30
N ILE A 62 14.64 12.86 -2.30
CA ILE A 62 13.72 11.75 -2.10
C ILE A 62 14.27 10.62 -1.24
N GLU A 63 15.57 10.32 -1.37
CA GLU A 63 16.22 9.28 -0.56
C GLU A 63 16.22 9.66 0.91
N SER A 64 16.52 10.93 1.21
CA SER A 64 16.51 11.45 2.58
C SER A 64 15.13 11.38 3.23
N PHE A 65 14.04 11.54 2.45
CA PHE A 65 12.68 11.40 2.96
C PHE A 65 12.40 9.97 3.46
N PHE A 66 12.83 8.97 2.68
CA PHE A 66 12.56 7.58 3.00
C PHE A 66 13.43 7.02 4.12
N GLN A 67 14.66 7.53 4.23
CA GLN A 67 15.61 7.18 5.29
C GLN A 67 15.36 7.93 6.61
N ASN A 68 14.42 8.88 6.62
CA ASN A 68 14.09 9.64 7.82
C ASN A 68 13.33 8.74 8.81
N ASP A 69 13.87 8.57 10.01
CA ASP A 69 13.36 7.75 11.11
C ASP A 69 12.20 8.43 11.90
N LYS A 70 11.96 9.73 11.67
CA LYS A 70 10.86 10.45 12.34
C LYS A 70 9.50 9.92 11.94
N ALA A 71 8.57 9.88 12.89
CA ALA A 71 7.18 9.50 12.63
C ALA A 71 6.50 10.37 11.56
N ILE A 72 6.76 11.69 11.57
CA ILE A 72 6.34 12.62 10.52
C ILE A 72 7.58 13.08 9.75
N PRO A 73 7.90 12.49 8.59
CA PRO A 73 9.00 12.96 7.76
C PRO A 73 8.62 14.28 7.07
N ILE A 74 9.54 15.23 7.06
CA ILE A 74 9.37 16.51 6.37
C ILE A 74 10.09 16.44 5.03
N HIS A 75 9.37 16.57 3.92
CA HIS A 75 9.99 16.74 2.62
C HIS A 75 10.38 18.22 2.41
N PRO A 76 11.62 18.54 1.98
CA PRO A 76 12.09 19.94 1.85
C PRO A 76 11.21 20.82 0.94
N LEU A 77 10.59 20.24 -0.08
CA LEU A 77 9.70 20.97 -1.00
C LEU A 77 8.29 21.26 -0.45
N PHE A 78 7.90 20.74 0.71
CA PHE A 78 6.54 20.93 1.23
C PHE A 78 6.19 22.40 1.48
N SER A 79 7.08 23.21 2.08
CA SER A 79 6.81 24.65 2.30
C SER A 79 6.61 25.40 0.98
N LYS A 80 7.38 25.07 -0.07
CA LYS A 80 7.22 25.70 -1.39
C LYS A 80 5.87 25.38 -2.01
N ILE A 81 5.45 24.12 -1.93
CA ILE A 81 4.14 23.67 -2.39
C ILE A 81 3.02 24.37 -1.61
N LYS A 82 3.11 24.42 -0.28
CA LYS A 82 2.14 25.09 0.59
C LYS A 82 1.98 26.56 0.19
N ASN A 83 3.07 27.31 0.10
CA ASN A 83 3.06 28.73 -0.24
C ASN A 83 2.48 28.97 -1.64
N HIS A 84 2.86 28.14 -2.61
CA HIS A 84 2.35 28.26 -3.98
C HIS A 84 0.85 27.97 -4.07
N ILE A 85 0.38 26.88 -3.45
CA ILE A 85 -1.06 26.54 -3.40
C ILE A 85 -1.84 27.66 -2.73
N GLN A 86 -1.34 28.24 -1.63
CA GLN A 86 -2.01 29.36 -0.96
C GLN A 86 -2.21 30.56 -1.89
N GLN A 87 -1.20 30.93 -2.70
CA GLN A 87 -1.29 32.05 -3.64
C GLN A 87 -2.34 31.86 -4.75
N ILE A 88 -2.58 30.61 -5.16
CA ILE A 88 -3.51 30.29 -6.26
C ILE A 88 -4.83 29.66 -5.79
N SER A 89 -4.98 29.36 -4.51
CA SER A 89 -6.10 28.60 -3.93
C SER A 89 -7.48 29.15 -4.32
N ARG A 90 -7.65 30.47 -4.39
CA ARG A 90 -8.90 31.14 -4.79
C ARG A 90 -9.41 30.76 -6.19
N PHE A 91 -8.53 30.27 -7.07
CA PHE A 91 -8.90 29.84 -8.42
C PHE A 91 -9.28 28.35 -8.50
N TYR A 92 -9.04 27.60 -7.43
CA TYR A 92 -9.18 26.15 -7.34
C TYR A 92 -10.12 25.71 -6.21
N GLN A 93 -11.05 26.56 -5.76
CA GLN A 93 -11.85 26.36 -4.53
C GLN A 93 -12.47 24.96 -4.38
N ASN A 94 -12.89 24.32 -5.47
CA ASN A 94 -13.49 22.97 -5.46
C ASN A 94 -12.53 21.85 -5.85
N LYS A 95 -11.26 22.14 -6.12
CA LYS A 95 -10.24 21.20 -6.60
C LYS A 95 -8.89 21.35 -5.87
N ILE A 96 -8.89 21.89 -4.64
CA ILE A 96 -7.66 22.08 -3.85
C ILE A 96 -7.00 20.72 -3.55
N ASP A 97 -7.80 19.70 -3.19
CA ASP A 97 -7.28 18.37 -2.91
C ASP A 97 -6.69 17.70 -4.15
N GLU A 98 -7.36 17.81 -5.30
CA GLU A 98 -6.85 17.33 -6.58
C GLU A 98 -5.54 18.03 -6.97
N LEU A 99 -5.45 19.34 -6.72
CA LEU A 99 -4.25 20.13 -6.95
C LEU A 99 -3.11 19.68 -6.02
N LEU A 100 -3.38 19.49 -4.73
CA LEU A 100 -2.40 18.98 -3.78
C LEU A 100 -1.88 17.59 -4.20
N ASN A 101 -2.79 16.69 -4.56
CA ASN A 101 -2.47 15.36 -5.05
C ASN A 101 -1.60 15.44 -6.33
N LEU A 102 -1.90 16.36 -7.24
CA LEU A 102 -1.07 16.58 -8.44
C LEU A 102 0.37 16.90 -8.07
N PHE A 103 0.62 17.78 -7.10
CA PHE A 103 1.96 18.18 -6.67
C PHE A 103 2.66 17.06 -5.91
N LEU A 104 2.03 16.50 -4.89
CA LEU A 104 2.63 15.44 -4.06
C LEU A 104 3.02 14.22 -4.90
N THR A 105 2.25 13.88 -5.93
CA THR A 105 2.60 12.75 -6.80
C THR A 105 3.85 12.97 -7.67
N LYS A 106 4.33 14.21 -7.82
CA LYS A 106 5.61 14.50 -8.49
C LYS A 106 6.81 14.41 -7.54
N LEU A 107 6.54 14.32 -6.24
CA LEU A 107 7.55 14.08 -5.22
C LEU A 107 7.89 12.60 -5.06
N ILE A 108 7.29 11.71 -5.84
CA ILE A 108 7.55 10.25 -5.81
C ILE A 108 8.45 9.92 -7.03
N PRO A 109 9.52 9.11 -6.91
CA PRO A 109 10.54 8.99 -7.95
C PRO A 109 10.05 8.19 -9.16
N SER A 110 8.92 7.49 -9.00
CA SER A 110 8.24 6.68 -10.00
C SER A 110 6.72 6.92 -9.93
N ASN A 111 5.96 6.40 -10.89
CA ASN A 111 4.54 6.20 -10.62
C ASN A 111 4.46 5.31 -9.37
N PRO A 112 3.80 5.70 -8.27
CA PRO A 112 3.76 4.89 -7.03
C PRO A 112 3.19 3.49 -7.24
N LEU A 113 2.60 3.23 -8.39
CA LEU A 113 2.12 1.93 -8.84
C LEU A 113 2.75 1.63 -10.22
N PRO A 114 4.05 1.26 -10.31
CA PRO A 114 4.62 0.71 -11.54
C PRO A 114 3.85 -0.52 -12.04
N LEU A 115 3.19 -1.26 -11.14
CA LEU A 115 2.37 -2.42 -11.46
C LEU A 115 0.87 -2.05 -11.64
N ARG A 116 0.49 -0.82 -12.02
CA ARG A 116 -0.93 -0.53 -12.36
C ARG A 116 -1.42 -1.37 -13.51
N ASN A 117 -2.72 -1.65 -13.51
CA ASN A 117 -3.43 -2.21 -14.66
C ASN A 117 -3.09 -1.52 -16.00
N VAL A 118 -2.93 -0.20 -16.07
CA VAL A 118 -2.57 0.49 -17.33
C VAL A 118 -1.17 0.09 -17.83
N VAL A 119 -0.20 -0.14 -16.95
CA VAL A 119 1.15 -0.58 -17.30
C VAL A 119 1.17 -2.10 -17.52
N LEU A 120 0.52 -2.85 -16.62
CA LEU A 120 0.44 -4.31 -16.70
C LEU A 120 -0.31 -4.78 -17.95
N SER A 121 -1.39 -4.10 -18.34
CA SER A 121 -2.16 -4.44 -19.55
C SER A 121 -1.40 -4.22 -20.87
N GLN A 122 -0.28 -3.50 -20.83
CA GLN A 122 0.64 -3.33 -21.95
C GLN A 122 1.67 -4.47 -22.04
N MET A 123 1.86 -5.24 -20.97
CA MET A 123 2.73 -6.41 -20.97
C MET A 123 1.96 -7.62 -21.49
N SER A 124 2.31 -8.11 -22.67
CA SER A 124 1.68 -9.27 -23.29
C SER A 124 2.11 -10.58 -22.62
N LEU A 125 1.64 -10.84 -21.40
CA LEU A 125 1.86 -12.13 -20.72
C LEU A 125 0.79 -13.12 -21.17
N PHE A 126 0.96 -13.69 -22.36
CA PHE A 126 0.05 -14.69 -22.90
C PHE A 126 0.09 -15.94 -22.02
N THR A 127 -0.99 -16.23 -21.28
CA THR A 127 -1.04 -17.48 -20.50
C THR A 127 -1.55 -18.63 -21.36
N THR A 128 -2.73 -18.50 -22.00
CA THR A 128 -3.28 -19.48 -22.95
C THR A 128 -4.39 -18.84 -23.78
N LYS A 129 -4.42 -19.11 -25.10
CA LYS A 129 -5.50 -18.69 -26.00
C LYS A 129 -6.76 -19.52 -25.77
N VAL A 130 -7.90 -18.86 -25.67
CA VAL A 130 -9.25 -19.44 -25.58
C VAL A 130 -10.04 -18.95 -26.80
N PHE A 131 -10.61 -19.87 -27.57
CA PHE A 131 -11.43 -19.51 -28.73
C PHE A 131 -12.91 -19.50 -28.35
N LEU A 132 -13.56 -18.34 -28.47
CA LEU A 132 -14.99 -18.18 -28.21
C LEU A 132 -15.77 -18.38 -29.51
N HIS A 133 -16.57 -19.44 -29.59
CA HIS A 133 -17.39 -19.75 -30.77
C HIS A 133 -18.84 -19.27 -30.55
N PRO A 134 -19.38 -18.35 -31.38
CA PRO A 134 -20.79 -17.99 -31.31
C PRO A 134 -21.69 -19.12 -31.81
N LYS A 135 -22.85 -19.31 -31.17
CA LYS A 135 -23.79 -20.43 -31.44
C LYS A 135 -24.44 -20.38 -32.84
N LEU A 136 -24.36 -19.26 -33.57
CA LEU A 136 -25.02 -19.08 -34.86
C LEU A 136 -24.02 -18.52 -35.88
N MET A 137 -23.83 -19.29 -36.95
CA MET A 137 -23.00 -19.05 -38.14
C MET A 137 -22.36 -17.65 -38.27
N GLN A 138 -21.17 -17.49 -37.69
CA GLN A 138 -20.12 -16.62 -38.19
C GLN A 138 -18.82 -17.42 -38.19
N PRO A 139 -17.93 -17.25 -39.20
CA PRO A 139 -16.94 -18.26 -39.54
C PRO A 139 -15.75 -18.30 -38.57
N ASP A 140 -15.45 -17.20 -37.87
CA ASP A 140 -14.22 -17.10 -37.10
C ASP A 140 -14.46 -17.05 -35.59
N PRO A 141 -13.81 -17.92 -34.80
CA PRO A 141 -13.83 -17.80 -33.35
C PRO A 141 -13.23 -16.48 -32.90
N ILE A 142 -13.89 -15.83 -31.94
CA ILE A 142 -13.33 -14.65 -31.29
C ILE A 142 -12.20 -15.14 -30.38
N GLN A 143 -10.98 -14.67 -30.62
CA GLN A 143 -9.84 -14.99 -29.77
C GLN A 143 -9.99 -14.25 -28.45
N ALA A 144 -10.13 -15.02 -27.37
CA ALA A 144 -9.95 -14.55 -26.02
C ALA A 144 -8.68 -15.16 -25.42
N TYR A 145 -8.20 -14.61 -24.33
CA TYR A 145 -7.18 -15.25 -23.50
C TYR A 145 -7.30 -14.72 -22.09
N VAL A 146 -6.91 -15.54 -21.12
CA VAL A 146 -6.62 -15.01 -19.80
C VAL A 146 -5.21 -14.44 -19.88
N ASP A 147 -5.04 -13.15 -19.64
CA ASP A 147 -3.70 -12.60 -19.56
C ASP A 147 -3.05 -13.00 -18.24
N GLY A 148 -1.77 -12.66 -18.09
CA GLY A 148 -1.06 -12.90 -16.85
C GLY A 148 -1.58 -12.10 -15.65
N TYR A 149 -2.71 -11.41 -15.75
CA TYR A 149 -3.15 -10.48 -14.71
C TYR A 149 -4.59 -10.79 -14.28
N PHE A 150 -5.03 -12.02 -14.56
CA PHE A 150 -6.40 -12.46 -14.34
C PHE A 150 -7.41 -11.53 -15.03
N ASN A 151 -7.07 -10.97 -16.19
CA ASN A 151 -8.07 -10.41 -17.07
C ASN A 151 -8.47 -11.43 -18.11
N LEU A 152 -9.77 -11.60 -18.32
CA LEU A 152 -10.25 -12.15 -19.57
C LEU A 152 -10.14 -11.04 -20.63
N VAL A 153 -9.21 -11.22 -21.56
CA VAL A 153 -8.99 -10.32 -22.69
C VAL A 153 -9.73 -10.86 -23.89
N ILE A 154 -10.55 -10.03 -24.51
CA ILE A 154 -11.30 -10.35 -25.73
C ILE A 154 -10.86 -9.36 -26.79
N ASP A 155 -10.23 -9.87 -27.84
CA ASP A 155 -9.78 -9.08 -28.98
C ASP A 155 -10.94 -8.92 -29.97
N LEU A 156 -11.51 -7.72 -30.02
CA LEU A 156 -12.46 -7.33 -31.06
C LEU A 156 -11.70 -6.46 -32.06
N ILE A 157 -12.00 -6.61 -33.35
CA ILE A 157 -11.27 -6.02 -34.50
C ILE A 157 -10.82 -4.56 -34.26
N ASP A 158 -11.66 -3.73 -33.63
CA ASP A 158 -11.37 -2.32 -33.33
C ASP A 158 -11.18 -2.00 -31.83
N ASN A 159 -11.37 -2.97 -30.92
CA ASN A 159 -11.35 -2.76 -29.47
C ASN A 159 -10.87 -3.98 -28.68
N ILE A 160 -9.97 -3.76 -27.72
CA ILE A 160 -9.57 -4.81 -26.77
C ILE A 160 -10.39 -4.65 -25.49
N ILE A 161 -11.30 -5.59 -25.22
CA ILE A 161 -12.04 -5.63 -23.95
C ILE A 161 -11.20 -6.39 -22.93
N ARG A 162 -11.00 -5.79 -21.75
CA ARG A 162 -10.33 -6.44 -20.62
C ARG A 162 -11.28 -6.50 -19.43
N ILE A 163 -11.49 -7.71 -18.94
CA ILE A 163 -12.42 -7.97 -17.84
C ILE A 163 -11.62 -8.51 -16.65
N PRO A 164 -11.50 -7.78 -15.53
CA PRO A 164 -10.81 -8.28 -14.35
C PRO A 164 -11.61 -9.42 -13.71
N LEU A 165 -10.94 -10.55 -13.48
CA LEU A 165 -11.52 -11.76 -12.91
C LEU A 165 -11.33 -11.84 -11.39
N ILE A 166 -10.39 -11.10 -10.81
CA ILE A 166 -10.17 -11.05 -9.36
C ILE A 166 -11.14 -10.04 -8.70
N PRO A 167 -11.91 -10.46 -7.69
CA PRO A 167 -12.81 -9.56 -6.93
C PRO A 167 -12.05 -8.48 -6.15
N LYS A 168 -12.69 -7.32 -5.93
CA LYS A 168 -12.13 -6.20 -5.16
C LYS A 168 -12.04 -6.43 -3.63
N GLN A 169 -12.32 -7.64 -3.14
CA GLN A 169 -12.39 -7.91 -1.69
C GLN A 169 -11.63 -9.19 -1.34
N PHE A 170 -10.73 -9.07 -0.37
CA PHE A 170 -10.04 -10.18 0.27
C PHE A 170 -10.57 -10.36 1.69
N LYS A 171 -10.72 -11.60 2.15
CA LYS A 171 -11.04 -11.90 3.55
C LYS A 171 -9.93 -12.75 4.15
N GLU A 172 -9.49 -12.37 5.34
CA GLU A 172 -8.46 -13.07 6.12
C GLU A 172 -8.80 -14.57 6.33
N GLY A 173 -7.80 -15.43 6.16
CA GLY A 173 -7.95 -16.89 6.31
C GLY A 173 -8.79 -17.58 5.23
N GLN A 174 -9.34 -16.82 4.26
CA GLN A 174 -9.93 -17.38 3.05
C GLN A 174 -8.92 -17.21 1.91
N SER A 175 -8.79 -18.24 1.07
CA SER A 175 -8.24 -18.03 -0.26
C SER A 175 -8.99 -16.87 -0.91
N LEU A 176 -8.27 -15.99 -1.61
CA LEU A 176 -8.86 -14.88 -2.36
C LEU A 176 -10.13 -15.40 -3.06
N GLN A 177 -11.27 -14.73 -2.88
CA GLN A 177 -12.54 -15.16 -3.50
C GLN A 177 -12.24 -15.62 -4.92
N SER A 178 -12.62 -16.86 -5.24
CA SER A 178 -12.30 -17.48 -6.52
C SER A 178 -12.60 -16.49 -7.63
N ALA A 179 -11.69 -16.38 -8.59
CA ALA A 179 -11.88 -15.49 -9.72
C ALA A 179 -13.30 -15.71 -10.29
N THR A 180 -14.04 -14.65 -10.58
CA THR A 180 -15.41 -14.77 -11.10
C THR A 180 -15.50 -14.13 -12.46
N LEU A 181 -16.24 -14.77 -13.36
CA LEU A 181 -16.65 -14.13 -14.61
C LEU A 181 -17.76 -13.12 -14.29
N PRO A 182 -17.76 -11.92 -14.90
CA PRO A 182 -18.85 -10.99 -14.70
C PRO A 182 -20.18 -11.61 -15.15
N PRO A 183 -21.29 -11.26 -14.50
CA PRO A 183 -22.62 -11.76 -14.87
C PRO A 183 -23.08 -11.34 -16.27
N SER A 184 -22.40 -10.35 -16.89
CA SER A 184 -22.62 -9.93 -18.28
C SER A 184 -22.03 -10.92 -19.31
N LEU A 185 -21.05 -11.74 -18.91
CA LEU A 185 -20.48 -12.77 -19.78
C LEU A 185 -21.32 -14.04 -19.68
N ARG A 186 -22.11 -14.30 -20.72
CA ARG A 186 -23.01 -15.47 -20.78
C ARG A 186 -22.58 -16.41 -21.90
N PHE A 187 -22.40 -17.69 -21.58
CA PHE A 187 -22.11 -18.72 -22.56
C PHE A 187 -23.43 -19.21 -23.18
N LYS A 188 -23.79 -18.65 -24.34
CA LYS A 188 -25.03 -19.03 -25.02
C LYS A 188 -24.85 -20.35 -25.76
N GLY A 189 -25.61 -21.35 -25.35
CA GLY A 189 -25.81 -22.54 -26.17
C GLY A 189 -24.96 -23.75 -25.85
N LEU A 190 -24.24 -23.70 -24.74
CA LEU A 190 -23.61 -24.85 -24.12
C LEU A 190 -24.61 -25.55 -23.20
N ASN A 191 -24.35 -26.83 -22.91
CA ASN A 191 -24.99 -27.48 -21.77
C ASN A 191 -24.29 -27.01 -20.46
N GLU A 192 -24.89 -27.30 -19.31
CA GLU A 192 -24.36 -26.84 -18.02
C GLU A 192 -22.95 -27.41 -17.71
N ALA A 193 -22.65 -28.64 -18.14
CA ALA A 193 -21.36 -29.29 -17.91
C ALA A 193 -20.21 -28.62 -18.68
N ASP A 194 -20.44 -28.29 -19.95
CA ASP A 194 -19.48 -27.60 -20.81
C ASP A 194 -19.24 -26.16 -20.32
N GLU A 195 -20.29 -25.47 -19.89
CA GLU A 195 -20.17 -24.14 -19.29
C GLU A 195 -19.34 -24.19 -17.99
N GLN A 196 -19.55 -25.19 -17.13
CA GLN A 196 -18.75 -25.38 -15.92
C GLN A 196 -17.29 -25.68 -16.24
N SER A 197 -17.01 -26.55 -17.21
CA SER A 197 -15.65 -26.91 -17.64
C SER A 197 -14.88 -25.70 -18.18
N ILE A 198 -15.50 -24.87 -19.01
CA ILE A 198 -14.89 -23.64 -19.53
C ILE A 198 -14.63 -22.63 -18.41
N LYS A 199 -15.60 -22.46 -17.49
CA LYS A 199 -15.41 -21.60 -16.30
C LYS A 199 -14.23 -22.09 -15.48
N GLN A 200 -14.15 -23.39 -15.22
CA GLN A 200 -13.05 -23.99 -14.47
C GLN A 200 -11.71 -23.74 -15.17
N PHE A 201 -11.63 -23.97 -16.49
CA PHE A 201 -10.42 -23.74 -17.25
C PHE A 201 -9.95 -22.26 -17.18
N ILE A 202 -10.87 -21.31 -17.40
CA ILE A 202 -10.57 -19.87 -17.41
C ILE A 202 -10.15 -19.39 -16.02
N LEU A 203 -10.82 -19.85 -14.96
CA LEU A 203 -10.66 -19.32 -13.61
C LEU A 203 -9.55 -20.02 -12.81
N GLU A 204 -9.24 -21.29 -13.13
CA GLU A 204 -8.31 -22.11 -12.35
C GLU A 204 -7.06 -22.54 -13.13
N GLU A 205 -7.20 -23.01 -14.37
CA GLU A 205 -6.10 -23.65 -15.10
C GLU A 205 -5.25 -22.67 -15.91
N ALA A 206 -5.88 -21.74 -16.65
CA ALA A 206 -5.16 -20.76 -17.45
C ALA A 206 -4.25 -19.83 -16.61
N PRO A 207 -4.69 -19.29 -15.46
CA PRO A 207 -3.83 -18.44 -14.63
C PRO A 207 -2.63 -19.17 -14.05
N LYS A 208 -2.77 -20.43 -13.61
CA LYS A 208 -1.67 -21.25 -13.05
C LYS A 208 -0.47 -21.34 -14.00
N ARG A 209 -0.73 -21.49 -15.31
CA ARG A 209 0.31 -21.62 -16.34
C ARG A 209 1.13 -20.34 -16.52
N GLY A 210 0.58 -19.17 -16.18
CA GLY A 210 1.22 -17.87 -16.39
C GLY A 210 1.93 -17.30 -15.16
N ARG A 211 1.65 -17.78 -13.95
CA ARG A 211 2.05 -17.11 -12.69
C ARG A 211 3.55 -16.91 -12.50
N ARG A 212 4.35 -17.91 -12.88
CA ARG A 212 5.80 -17.79 -12.77
C ARG A 212 6.36 -16.72 -13.71
N ILE A 213 5.79 -16.63 -14.92
CA ILE A 213 6.13 -15.58 -15.88
C ILE A 213 5.71 -14.21 -15.32
N GLN A 214 4.55 -14.12 -14.67
CA GLN A 214 4.07 -12.88 -14.05
C GLN A 214 4.96 -12.42 -12.92
N TYR A 215 5.37 -13.34 -12.05
CA TYR A 215 6.31 -13.05 -10.98
C TYR A 215 7.61 -12.44 -11.50
N HIS A 216 8.22 -13.07 -12.51
CA HIS A 216 9.43 -12.55 -13.14
C HIS A 216 9.20 -11.23 -13.89
N ALA A 217 8.03 -11.03 -14.49
CA ALA A 217 7.66 -9.77 -15.13
C ALA A 217 7.53 -8.64 -14.11
N PHE A 218 6.91 -8.89 -12.95
CA PHE A 218 6.84 -7.91 -11.85
C PHE A 218 8.23 -7.53 -11.36
N LEU A 219 9.11 -8.51 -11.15
CA LEU A 219 10.51 -8.24 -10.80
C LEU A 219 11.18 -7.35 -11.83
N SER A 220 11.00 -7.63 -13.12
CA SER A 220 11.59 -6.82 -14.20
C SER A 220 11.06 -5.38 -14.20
N VAL A 221 9.76 -5.18 -14.04
CA VAL A 221 9.13 -3.84 -13.99
C VAL A 221 9.62 -3.04 -12.79
N LEU A 222 9.71 -3.66 -11.61
CA LEU A 222 10.20 -3.01 -10.40
C LEU A 222 11.70 -2.66 -10.50
N ASN A 223 12.45 -3.37 -11.34
CA ASN A 223 13.88 -3.14 -11.58
C ASN A 223 14.20 -2.22 -12.76
N HIS A 224 13.21 -1.75 -13.53
CA HIS A 224 13.39 -0.97 -14.77
C HIS A 224 14.42 0.17 -14.68
N SER A 225 14.61 0.79 -13.51
CA SER A 225 15.52 1.92 -13.31
C SER A 225 16.92 1.54 -12.81
N LYS A 226 17.23 0.25 -12.65
CA LYS A 226 18.52 -0.23 -12.12
C LYS A 226 19.23 -1.10 -13.16
N GLU A 227 20.56 -1.08 -13.15
CA GLU A 227 21.34 -1.94 -14.04
C GLU A 227 20.96 -3.42 -13.80
N PRO A 228 20.84 -4.23 -14.87
CA PRO A 228 20.48 -5.63 -14.74
C PRO A 228 21.56 -6.36 -13.93
N SER A 229 21.22 -6.67 -12.69
CA SER A 229 22.00 -7.50 -11.80
C SER A 229 21.56 -8.96 -11.86
N ASP A 230 22.21 -9.81 -11.06
CA ASP A 230 21.70 -11.16 -10.83
C ASP A 230 20.25 -11.15 -10.28
N TYR A 231 19.64 -12.33 -10.31
CA TYR A 231 18.25 -12.51 -9.91
C TYR A 231 17.99 -12.18 -8.43
N GLN A 232 18.93 -12.51 -7.54
CA GLN A 232 18.77 -12.26 -6.10
C GLN A 232 18.79 -10.76 -5.79
N GLN A 233 19.66 -10.02 -6.46
CA GLN A 233 19.71 -8.56 -6.35
C GLN A 233 18.44 -7.92 -6.94
N SER A 234 17.91 -8.49 -8.04
CA SER A 234 16.62 -8.08 -8.61
C SER A 234 15.46 -8.30 -7.62
N LEU A 235 15.45 -9.43 -6.90
CA LEU A 235 14.45 -9.70 -5.86
C LEU A 235 14.61 -8.74 -4.68
N ARG A 236 15.83 -8.54 -4.16
CA ARG A 236 16.11 -7.56 -3.08
C ARG A 236 15.55 -6.19 -3.43
N PHE A 237 15.79 -5.73 -4.66
CA PHE A 237 15.30 -4.43 -5.11
C PHE A 237 13.77 -4.34 -5.20
N ALA A 238 13.09 -5.43 -5.58
CA ALA A 238 11.64 -5.50 -5.54
C ALA A 238 11.10 -5.49 -4.10
N LEU A 239 11.74 -6.22 -3.18
CA LEU A 239 11.39 -6.26 -1.75
C LEU A 239 11.57 -4.89 -1.06
N SER A 240 12.53 -4.09 -1.52
CA SER A 240 12.84 -2.75 -0.99
C SER A 240 12.30 -1.61 -1.87
N SER A 241 11.37 -1.93 -2.78
CA SER A 241 10.74 -0.96 -3.66
C SER A 241 9.87 0.04 -2.90
N ILE A 242 9.54 1.15 -3.54
CA ILE A 242 8.54 2.13 -3.05
C ILE A 242 7.12 1.62 -3.31
N ASP A 243 6.95 0.74 -4.30
CA ASP A 243 5.74 -0.06 -4.48
C ASP A 243 5.79 -1.19 -3.45
N LEU A 244 5.19 -0.96 -2.28
CA LEU A 244 5.31 -1.82 -1.09
C LEU A 244 4.57 -3.17 -1.25
N SER A 245 4.06 -3.48 -2.45
CA SER A 245 3.18 -4.62 -2.68
C SER A 245 3.84 -5.96 -2.40
N PHE A 246 5.11 -6.15 -2.78
CA PHE A 246 5.86 -7.38 -2.53
C PHE A 246 6.03 -7.65 -1.04
N SER A 247 6.57 -6.67 -0.30
CA SER A 247 6.82 -6.77 1.13
C SER A 247 5.51 -6.94 1.91
N THR A 248 4.46 -6.20 1.52
CA THR A 248 3.13 -6.35 2.12
C THR A 248 2.55 -7.73 1.87
N ALA A 249 2.65 -8.25 0.63
CA ALA A 249 2.12 -9.58 0.29
C ALA A 249 2.80 -10.71 1.05
N ILE A 250 4.13 -10.64 1.25
CA ILE A 250 4.88 -11.60 2.08
C ILE A 250 4.33 -11.59 3.51
N CYS A 251 4.23 -10.40 4.13
CA CYS A 251 3.71 -10.29 5.49
C CYS A 251 2.26 -10.78 5.63
N VAL A 252 1.40 -10.58 4.62
CA VAL A 252 0.03 -11.10 4.61
C VAL A 252 0.01 -12.63 4.54
N LEU A 253 0.90 -13.25 3.76
CA LEU A 253 0.94 -14.70 3.57
C LEU A 253 1.62 -15.47 4.70
N SER A 254 2.48 -14.81 5.47
CA SER A 254 3.19 -15.39 6.60
C SER A 254 2.30 -15.45 7.85
N THR A 255 1.40 -16.43 7.88
CA THR A 255 0.36 -16.56 8.91
C THR A 255 0.64 -17.61 9.98
N SER A 256 1.61 -18.49 9.77
CA SER A 256 1.96 -19.56 10.70
C SER A 256 3.30 -19.29 11.40
N PRO A 257 3.55 -19.92 12.57
CA PRO A 257 4.85 -19.83 13.24
C PRO A 257 6.04 -20.25 12.36
N ASP A 258 5.83 -21.23 11.48
CA ASP A 258 6.86 -21.71 10.54
C ASP A 258 7.29 -20.62 9.54
N ASP A 259 6.40 -19.67 9.24
CA ASP A 259 6.65 -18.57 8.30
C ASP A 259 7.28 -17.34 8.96
N PHE A 260 7.42 -17.29 10.28
CA PHE A 260 7.84 -16.06 10.99
C PHE A 260 9.30 -15.67 10.69
N GLU A 261 10.17 -16.64 10.41
CA GLU A 261 11.54 -16.37 9.96
C GLU A 261 11.59 -15.66 8.59
N ILE A 262 10.56 -15.84 7.75
CA ILE A 262 10.43 -15.14 6.47
C ILE A 262 10.17 -13.65 6.70
N ILE A 263 9.30 -13.29 7.67
CA ILE A 263 9.09 -11.89 8.05
C ILE A 263 10.37 -11.30 8.63
N SER A 264 11.05 -12.01 9.53
CA SER A 264 12.32 -11.56 10.12
C SER A 264 13.38 -11.30 9.03
N SER A 265 13.47 -12.19 8.04
CA SER A 265 14.35 -12.04 6.87
C SER A 265 14.01 -10.80 6.04
N LEU A 266 12.71 -10.56 5.80
CA LEU A 266 12.23 -9.37 5.09
C LEU A 266 12.57 -8.08 5.85
N LEU A 267 12.34 -8.04 7.17
CA LEU A 267 12.68 -6.88 8.00
C LEU A 267 14.19 -6.62 8.01
N ASN A 268 15.03 -7.66 8.03
CA ASN A 268 16.49 -7.52 7.92
C ASN A 268 16.88 -6.93 6.55
N ILE A 269 16.27 -7.36 5.44
CA ILE A 269 16.49 -6.77 4.11
C ILE A 269 16.10 -5.29 4.08
N LEU A 270 14.90 -4.96 4.57
CA LEU A 270 14.41 -3.58 4.63
C LEU A 270 15.28 -2.71 5.53
N THR A 271 15.84 -3.26 6.60
CA THR A 271 16.81 -2.56 7.46
C THR A 271 18.10 -2.28 6.70
N ASN A 272 18.66 -3.28 6.01
CA ASN A 272 19.88 -3.13 5.19
C ASN A 272 19.72 -2.07 4.09
N ASP A 273 18.51 -1.91 3.56
CA ASP A 273 18.20 -0.95 2.51
C ASP A 273 17.66 0.39 3.05
N HIS A 274 17.65 0.59 4.37
CA HIS A 274 17.12 1.78 5.05
C HIS A 274 15.66 2.11 4.66
N ARG A 275 14.82 1.08 4.55
CA ARG A 275 13.41 1.16 4.15
C ARG A 275 12.43 0.75 5.25
N ILE A 276 12.90 0.16 6.35
CA ILE A 276 12.02 -0.36 7.40
C ILE A 276 11.08 0.73 7.96
N ASP A 277 11.60 1.93 8.25
CA ASP A 277 10.78 3.02 8.81
C ASP A 277 9.73 3.50 7.84
N PHE A 278 10.11 3.65 6.57
CA PHE A 278 9.16 4.01 5.53
C PHE A 278 8.07 2.93 5.38
N PHE A 279 8.44 1.66 5.37
CA PHE A 279 7.51 0.54 5.23
C PHE A 279 6.48 0.53 6.37
N ILE A 280 6.93 0.53 7.63
CA ILE A 280 6.03 0.48 8.80
C ILE A 280 5.15 1.71 8.88
N ARG A 281 5.69 2.92 8.61
CA ARG A 281 4.87 4.14 8.58
C ARG A 281 3.83 4.12 7.48
N ALA A 282 4.20 3.70 6.28
CA ALA A 282 3.28 3.63 5.15
C ALA A 282 2.14 2.63 5.41
N LEU A 283 2.43 1.44 5.96
CA LEU A 283 1.39 0.51 6.41
C LEU A 283 0.49 1.17 7.46
N SER A 284 1.07 1.74 8.51
CA SER A 284 0.32 2.37 9.61
C SER A 284 -0.63 3.47 9.14
N VAL A 285 -0.16 4.38 8.27
CA VAL A 285 -1.00 5.43 7.67
C VAL A 285 -2.10 4.83 6.79
N SER A 286 -1.79 3.76 6.05
CA SER A 286 -2.73 3.17 5.10
C SER A 286 -3.95 2.56 5.76
N CYS A 287 -3.79 2.09 7.00
CA CYS A 287 -4.82 1.44 7.81
C CYS A 287 -5.70 2.42 8.58
N LEU A 288 -5.31 3.71 8.74
CA LEU A 288 -6.04 4.67 9.58
C LEU A 288 -7.52 4.82 9.20
N SER A 289 -7.84 4.74 7.90
CA SER A 289 -9.23 4.79 7.42
C SER A 289 -10.07 3.57 7.79
N ASP A 290 -9.44 2.47 8.19
CA ASP A 290 -10.06 1.17 8.34
C ASP A 290 -10.11 0.70 9.80
N ILE A 291 -9.16 1.10 10.66
CA ILE A 291 -9.09 0.64 12.06
C ILE A 291 -10.38 0.88 12.87
N GLN A 292 -11.14 1.95 12.57
CA GLN A 292 -12.40 2.24 13.26
C GLN A 292 -13.59 1.42 12.75
N LYS A 293 -13.49 0.74 11.60
CA LYS A 293 -14.60 0.00 11.00
C LYS A 293 -14.82 -1.34 11.73
N ASP A 294 -16.07 -1.76 11.87
CA ASP A 294 -16.42 -3.05 12.49
C ASP A 294 -15.97 -4.27 11.68
N ASN A 295 -15.55 -4.10 10.42
CA ASN A 295 -14.97 -5.18 9.64
C ASN A 295 -13.67 -4.74 8.95
N THR A 296 -12.55 -5.06 9.60
CA THR A 296 -11.19 -4.79 9.11
C THR A 296 -10.59 -5.93 8.30
N SER A 297 -11.33 -7.03 8.06
CA SER A 297 -10.83 -8.25 7.40
C SER A 297 -10.26 -8.07 5.99
N ASN A 298 -10.52 -6.91 5.38
CA ASN A 298 -10.15 -6.61 4.01
C ASN A 298 -8.96 -5.64 3.89
N CYS A 299 -8.45 -5.12 5.01
CA CYS A 299 -7.31 -4.21 5.00
C CYS A 299 -5.99 -5.01 5.03
N MET A 300 -5.42 -5.27 3.86
CA MET A 300 -4.17 -6.03 3.71
C MET A 300 -3.01 -5.41 4.48
N GLU A 301 -2.92 -4.08 4.47
CA GLU A 301 -1.87 -3.35 5.18
C GLU A 301 -1.95 -3.56 6.70
N LEU A 302 -3.18 -3.71 7.23
CA LEU A 302 -3.39 -3.97 8.65
C LEU A 302 -3.06 -5.42 9.00
N ILE A 303 -3.47 -6.37 8.16
CA ILE A 303 -3.10 -7.79 8.30
C ILE A 303 -1.57 -7.93 8.28
N ALA A 304 -0.89 -7.29 7.32
CA ALA A 304 0.56 -7.27 7.26
C ALA A 304 1.16 -6.71 8.55
N LEU A 305 0.67 -5.57 9.04
CA LEU A 305 1.18 -4.93 10.26
C LEU A 305 0.99 -5.82 11.51
N SER A 306 -0.18 -6.46 11.65
CA SER A 306 -0.47 -7.40 12.74
C SER A 306 0.40 -8.66 12.65
N ASN A 307 0.58 -9.24 11.46
CA ASN A 307 1.44 -10.42 11.28
C ASN A 307 2.90 -10.10 11.59
N ILE A 308 3.38 -8.91 11.20
CA ILE A 308 4.71 -8.45 11.59
C ILE A 308 4.80 -8.37 13.12
N PHE A 309 3.86 -7.71 13.79
CA PHE A 309 3.88 -7.60 15.25
C PHE A 309 3.89 -8.96 15.96
N ILE A 310 3.01 -9.89 15.53
CA ILE A 310 2.91 -11.24 16.11
C ILE A 310 4.17 -12.07 15.84
N SER A 311 4.73 -12.03 14.63
CA SER A 311 5.96 -12.78 14.31
C SER A 311 7.12 -12.38 15.21
N GLN A 312 7.27 -11.08 15.47
CA GLN A 312 8.31 -10.54 16.34
C GLN A 312 7.99 -10.73 17.84
N SER A 313 6.82 -11.25 18.16
CA SER A 313 6.28 -11.42 19.52
C SER A 313 5.94 -12.87 19.86
N TYR A 314 6.31 -13.83 19.01
CA TYR A 314 5.72 -15.16 19.06
C TYR A 314 5.87 -15.86 20.41
N ASN A 315 7.06 -15.78 21.02
CA ASN A 315 7.42 -16.48 22.25
C ASN A 315 6.40 -16.28 23.39
N TRP A 316 5.90 -15.06 23.59
CA TRP A 316 4.90 -14.79 24.64
C TRP A 316 3.47 -14.88 24.12
N THR A 317 3.20 -14.56 22.85
CA THR A 317 1.84 -14.65 22.28
C THR A 317 1.28 -16.08 22.39
N SER A 318 2.14 -17.10 22.29
CA SER A 318 1.77 -18.52 22.47
C SER A 318 1.29 -18.88 23.88
N THR A 319 1.57 -18.03 24.88
CA THR A 319 1.20 -18.25 26.30
C THR A 319 -0.17 -17.70 26.65
N ILE A 320 -0.77 -16.87 25.79
CA ILE A 320 -2.06 -16.25 26.03
C ILE A 320 -3.17 -17.27 25.88
N LYS A 321 -4.06 -17.31 26.88
CA LYS A 321 -5.24 -18.16 26.91
C LYS A 321 -6.51 -17.32 26.78
N PRO A 322 -7.60 -17.87 26.22
CA PRO A 322 -8.89 -17.16 26.09
C PRO A 322 -9.67 -17.03 27.41
N ASP A 323 -9.06 -17.38 28.55
CA ASP A 323 -9.70 -17.42 29.86
C ASP A 323 -10.12 -15.99 30.30
N GLY A 324 -11.43 -15.78 30.50
CA GLY A 324 -12.00 -14.50 30.94
C GLY A 324 -12.41 -13.53 29.83
N GLY A 325 -12.44 -13.98 28.56
CA GLY A 325 -12.98 -13.20 27.42
C GLY A 325 -12.07 -12.07 26.94
N ILE A 326 -12.56 -11.28 25.97
CA ILE A 326 -11.72 -10.27 25.27
C ILE A 326 -11.10 -9.24 26.22
N SER A 327 -11.81 -8.84 27.27
CA SER A 327 -11.32 -7.87 28.26
C SER A 327 -10.14 -8.41 29.07
N SER A 328 -10.10 -9.71 29.33
CA SER A 328 -8.97 -10.38 30.01
C SER A 328 -7.74 -10.41 29.10
N ILE A 329 -7.95 -10.71 27.81
CA ILE A 329 -6.88 -10.69 26.79
C ILE A 329 -6.27 -9.30 26.68
N VAL A 330 -7.09 -8.24 26.59
CA VAL A 330 -6.62 -6.85 26.54
C VAL A 330 -5.71 -6.53 27.73
N LYS A 331 -6.14 -6.84 28.96
CA LYS A 331 -5.36 -6.60 30.17
C LYS A 331 -4.05 -7.39 30.16
N THR A 332 -4.11 -8.67 29.79
CA THR A 332 -2.95 -9.56 29.73
C THR A 332 -1.92 -9.05 28.73
N VAL A 333 -2.35 -8.73 27.51
CA VAL A 333 -1.49 -8.19 26.45
C VAL A 333 -0.86 -6.87 26.88
N CYS A 334 -1.65 -5.91 27.38
CA CYS A 334 -1.11 -4.62 27.84
C CYS A 334 -0.05 -4.81 28.95
N ASN A 335 -0.31 -5.67 29.93
CA ASN A 335 0.64 -5.96 31.01
C ASN A 335 1.92 -6.63 30.48
N MET A 336 1.80 -7.60 29.58
CA MET A 336 2.96 -8.29 29.01
C MET A 336 3.85 -7.36 28.18
N ILE A 337 3.26 -6.37 27.50
CA ILE A 337 4.04 -5.36 26.79
C ILE A 337 4.77 -4.43 27.77
N ILE A 338 4.13 -3.99 28.85
CA ILE A 338 4.76 -3.17 29.91
C ILE A 338 5.93 -3.91 30.56
N GLU A 339 5.77 -5.21 30.81
CA GLU A 339 6.82 -6.05 31.41
C GLU A 339 8.01 -6.34 30.46
N ASN A 340 8.06 -5.69 29.28
CA ASN A 340 9.09 -5.85 28.25
C ASN A 340 9.33 -7.32 27.87
N LYS A 341 8.25 -8.12 27.81
CA LYS A 341 8.32 -9.52 27.36
C LYS A 341 8.29 -9.67 25.84
N ILE A 342 8.20 -8.56 25.12
CA ILE A 342 8.12 -8.51 23.66
C ILE A 342 9.48 -8.09 23.08
N SER A 343 9.80 -8.48 21.85
CA SER A 343 11.07 -8.09 21.24
C SER A 343 11.14 -6.58 20.98
N ASP A 344 12.35 -6.01 20.99
CA ASP A 344 12.59 -4.61 20.65
C ASP A 344 11.95 -4.22 19.32
N ILE A 345 12.04 -5.09 18.30
CA ILE A 345 11.44 -4.85 16.98
C ILE A 345 9.90 -4.78 17.08
N ALA A 346 9.27 -5.64 17.88
CA ALA A 346 7.82 -5.55 18.10
C ALA A 346 7.42 -4.25 18.82
N VAL A 347 8.19 -3.85 19.84
CA VAL A 347 8.02 -2.55 20.53
C VAL A 347 8.10 -1.41 19.51
N TYR A 348 9.11 -1.44 18.64
CA TYR A 348 9.33 -0.44 17.62
C TYR A 348 8.12 -0.23 16.72
N ILE A 349 7.62 -1.35 16.19
CA ILE A 349 6.58 -1.37 15.18
C ILE A 349 5.27 -0.89 15.78
N LEU A 350 4.96 -1.36 17.00
CA LEU A 350 3.81 -0.88 17.74
C LEU A 350 3.93 0.62 18.03
N LYS A 351 5.11 1.10 18.45
CA LYS A 351 5.32 2.52 18.74
C LYS A 351 5.11 3.40 17.50
N ILE A 352 5.67 3.04 16.35
CA ILE A 352 5.43 3.79 15.11
C ILE A 352 3.93 3.86 14.79
N ALA A 353 3.23 2.73 14.85
CA ALA A 353 1.82 2.67 14.51
C ALA A 353 0.96 3.51 15.45
N LEU A 354 1.21 3.44 16.76
CA LEU A 354 0.49 4.21 17.76
C LEU A 354 0.79 5.71 17.68
N VAL A 355 2.04 6.11 17.42
CA VAL A 355 2.41 7.52 17.22
C VAL A 355 1.70 8.10 16.00
N ILE A 356 1.67 7.37 14.87
CA ILE A 356 0.94 7.79 13.66
C ILE A 356 -0.55 7.96 13.96
N ALA A 357 -1.17 6.99 14.63
CA ALA A 357 -2.57 7.06 15.01
C ALA A 357 -2.86 8.24 15.96
N ALA A 358 -1.96 8.54 16.90
CA ALA A 358 -2.09 9.68 17.80
C ALA A 358 -2.02 11.04 17.06
N TYR A 359 -1.24 11.14 15.97
CA TYR A 359 -1.21 12.37 15.16
C TYR A 359 -2.49 12.61 14.35
N SER A 360 -3.12 11.52 13.89
CA SER A 360 -4.34 11.52 13.09
C SER A 360 -5.51 12.14 13.86
N ASP A 361 -5.81 11.63 15.05
CA ASP A 361 -7.00 11.96 15.81
C ASP A 361 -6.70 12.55 17.20
N LYS A 362 -7.24 13.74 17.46
CA LYS A 362 -7.12 14.43 18.75
C LYS A 362 -7.92 13.77 19.87
N THR A 363 -8.92 12.95 19.56
CA THR A 363 -9.77 12.30 20.58
C THR A 363 -9.13 11.03 21.17
N GLY A 364 -8.06 10.54 20.55
CA GLY A 364 -7.39 9.30 20.92
C GLY A 364 -8.12 8.02 20.48
N SER A 365 -9.18 8.14 19.69
CA SER A 365 -9.94 6.98 19.22
C SER A 365 -9.11 6.15 18.22
N ASP A 366 -8.40 6.80 17.31
CA ASP A 366 -7.51 6.11 16.36
C ASP A 366 -6.42 5.31 17.07
N VAL A 367 -5.76 5.88 18.08
CA VAL A 367 -4.67 5.17 18.78
C VAL A 367 -5.19 3.97 19.58
N ILE A 368 -6.38 4.07 20.16
CA ILE A 368 -7.04 2.94 20.82
C ILE A 368 -7.37 1.85 19.81
N CYS A 369 -8.03 2.20 18.69
CA CYS A 369 -8.37 1.23 17.65
C CYS A 369 -7.12 0.58 17.04
N MET A 370 -6.07 1.36 16.78
CA MET A 370 -4.80 0.85 16.26
C MET A 370 -4.18 -0.17 17.21
N LEU A 371 -4.18 0.10 18.52
CA LEU A 371 -3.71 -0.86 19.51
C LEU A 371 -4.51 -2.16 19.45
N LEU A 372 -5.85 -2.06 19.50
CA LEU A 372 -6.74 -3.23 19.50
C LEU A 372 -6.57 -4.07 18.22
N GLU A 373 -6.47 -3.43 17.07
CA GLU A 373 -6.32 -4.11 15.78
C GLU A 373 -4.94 -4.77 15.59
N ILE A 374 -3.86 -4.17 16.08
CA ILE A 374 -2.52 -4.75 15.96
C ILE A 374 -2.30 -5.86 17.00
N THR A 375 -2.67 -5.61 18.26
CA THR A 375 -2.25 -6.47 19.38
C THR A 375 -3.34 -7.43 19.86
N ILE A 376 -4.63 -7.13 19.67
CA ILE A 376 -5.74 -7.93 20.22
C ILE A 376 -6.47 -8.74 19.14
N ARG A 377 -6.68 -8.15 17.96
CA ARG A 377 -7.37 -8.81 16.84
C ARG A 377 -6.80 -10.19 16.46
N PRO A 378 -5.47 -10.41 16.41
CA PRO A 378 -4.94 -11.74 16.12
C PRO A 378 -5.46 -12.82 17.08
N PHE A 379 -5.55 -12.50 18.38
CA PHE A 379 -6.11 -13.40 19.39
C PHE A 379 -7.62 -13.53 19.26
N ALA A 380 -8.33 -12.43 18.97
CA ALA A 380 -9.76 -12.47 18.73
C ALA A 380 -10.11 -13.38 17.54
N ILE A 381 -9.26 -13.43 16.51
CA ILE A 381 -9.41 -14.36 15.40
C ILE A 381 -9.12 -15.79 15.83
N ALA A 382 -7.97 -16.02 16.45
CA ALA A 382 -7.55 -17.35 16.89
C ALA A 382 -8.55 -18.01 17.86
N PHE A 383 -9.18 -17.22 18.73
CA PHE A 383 -10.14 -17.70 19.74
C PHE A 383 -11.60 -17.51 19.35
N SER A 384 -11.91 -17.13 18.10
CA SER A 384 -13.28 -16.92 17.61
C SER A 384 -14.09 -15.90 18.42
N MET A 385 -13.43 -14.82 18.86
CA MET A 385 -13.97 -13.71 19.66
C MET A 385 -14.16 -12.40 18.87
N GLN A 386 -14.18 -12.44 17.53
CA GLN A 386 -14.25 -11.24 16.68
C GLN A 386 -15.43 -10.33 17.05
N LYS A 387 -16.62 -10.90 17.26
CA LYS A 387 -17.81 -10.12 17.68
C LYS A 387 -17.61 -9.39 19.01
N GLN A 388 -16.88 -9.99 19.95
CA GLN A 388 -16.58 -9.34 21.24
C GLN A 388 -15.58 -8.20 21.06
N LEU A 389 -14.63 -8.35 20.13
CA LEU A 389 -13.70 -7.27 19.77
C LEU A 389 -14.42 -6.10 19.11
N ASP A 390 -15.32 -6.36 18.16
CA ASP A 390 -16.10 -5.32 17.48
C ASP A 390 -16.95 -4.53 18.48
N GLU A 391 -17.63 -5.23 19.39
CA GLU A 391 -18.38 -4.62 20.49
C GLU A 391 -17.47 -3.80 21.40
N LEU A 392 -16.36 -4.38 21.88
CA LEU A 392 -15.39 -3.68 22.73
C LEU A 392 -14.89 -2.40 22.06
N LYS A 393 -14.47 -2.48 20.80
CA LYS A 393 -13.93 -1.35 20.04
C LYS A 393 -14.96 -0.23 19.93
N SER A 394 -16.17 -0.55 19.48
CA SER A 394 -17.27 0.42 19.34
C SER A 394 -17.63 1.09 20.68
N LYS A 395 -17.71 0.29 21.76
CA LYS A 395 -18.07 0.76 23.09
C LYS A 395 -16.98 1.59 23.77
N VAL A 396 -15.72 1.21 23.59
CA VAL A 396 -14.58 1.99 24.08
C VAL A 396 -14.51 3.32 23.35
N VAL A 397 -14.61 3.35 22.03
CA VAL A 397 -14.58 4.61 21.24
C VAL A 397 -15.72 5.55 21.62
N SER A 398 -16.95 5.03 21.73
CA SER A 398 -18.14 5.80 22.13
C SER A 398 -18.20 6.22 23.60
N LYS A 399 -17.21 5.81 24.43
CA LYS A 399 -17.14 6.11 25.87
C LYS A 399 -18.33 5.56 26.66
N ASP A 400 -18.77 4.36 26.33
CA ASP A 400 -19.85 3.69 27.08
C ASP A 400 -19.45 3.51 28.56
N PRO A 401 -20.32 3.88 29.53
CA PRO A 401 -20.05 3.75 30.96
C PRO A 401 -19.58 2.36 31.39
N SER A 402 -20.08 1.32 30.72
CA SER A 402 -19.78 -0.08 31.03
C SER A 402 -18.34 -0.47 30.69
N PHE A 403 -17.68 0.30 29.82
CA PHE A 403 -16.34 0.03 29.30
C PHE A 403 -15.30 1.07 29.74
N LEU A 404 -15.66 1.99 30.66
CA LEU A 404 -14.74 3.04 31.13
C LEU A 404 -13.49 2.48 31.82
N SER A 405 -13.62 1.39 32.59
CA SER A 405 -12.47 0.78 33.28
C SER A 405 -11.46 0.19 32.30
N ILE A 406 -11.92 -0.50 31.25
CA ILE A 406 -11.02 -1.07 30.23
C ILE A 406 -10.44 0.04 29.34
N ARG A 407 -11.24 1.05 29.00
CA ARG A 407 -10.75 2.24 28.29
C ARG A 407 -9.63 2.92 29.07
N ALA A 408 -9.82 3.18 30.37
CA ALA A 408 -8.81 3.80 31.21
C ALA A 408 -7.53 2.96 31.30
N THR A 409 -7.65 1.62 31.29
CA THR A 409 -6.49 0.72 31.25
C THR A 409 -5.72 0.87 29.95
N ILE A 410 -6.42 0.89 28.81
CA ILE A 410 -5.83 1.08 27.48
C ILE A 410 -5.17 2.46 27.36
N GLU A 411 -5.88 3.52 27.77
CA GLU A 411 -5.38 4.89 27.69
C GLU A 411 -4.12 5.06 28.56
N LYS A 412 -4.14 4.55 29.79
CA LYS A 412 -2.96 4.55 30.66
C LYS A 412 -1.79 3.83 29.99
N TYR A 413 -2.01 2.63 29.47
CA TYR A 413 -0.99 1.88 28.75
C TYR A 413 -0.41 2.66 27.57
N ILE A 414 -1.26 3.26 26.72
CA ILE A 414 -0.82 4.03 25.55
C ILE A 414 0.04 5.21 25.99
N VAL A 415 -0.37 5.95 27.02
CA VAL A 415 0.38 7.09 27.53
C VAL A 415 1.73 6.66 28.07
N ASP A 416 1.77 5.63 28.92
CA ASP A 416 3.01 5.10 29.49
C ASP A 416 3.96 4.63 28.37
N PHE A 417 3.46 3.79 27.45
CA PHE A 417 4.23 3.22 26.35
C PHE A 417 4.76 4.26 25.35
N LEU A 418 3.95 5.27 25.00
CA LEU A 418 4.39 6.32 24.08
C LEU A 418 5.40 7.27 24.73
N SER A 419 5.36 7.43 26.05
CA SER A 419 6.28 8.29 26.81
C SER A 419 7.67 7.68 26.97
N ASP A 420 7.81 6.36 26.92
CA ASP A 420 9.09 5.67 27.14
C ASP A 420 10.04 5.81 25.94
N ASP A 421 11.27 6.27 26.14
CA ASP A 421 12.27 6.28 25.08
C ASP A 421 12.67 4.85 24.68
N ILE A 422 12.51 4.53 23.40
CA ILE A 422 12.84 3.23 22.85
C ILE A 422 14.02 3.41 21.90
N SER A 423 15.19 2.95 22.34
CA SER A 423 16.42 2.96 21.55
C SER A 423 16.67 1.57 20.99
N ILE A 424 16.53 1.42 19.69
CA ILE A 424 16.71 0.13 19.02
C ILE A 424 17.90 0.21 18.09
N ARG A 425 18.78 -0.79 18.20
CA ARG A 425 19.85 -1.00 17.24
C ARG A 425 19.49 -2.19 16.37
N LEU A 426 18.95 -1.90 15.19
CA LEU A 426 18.81 -2.89 14.15
C LEU A 426 20.21 -3.16 13.57
N MET A 427 20.82 -4.28 13.95
CA MET A 427 22.10 -4.72 13.41
C MET A 427 21.81 -5.54 12.14
N PRO A 428 22.08 -5.02 10.93
CA PRO A 428 21.90 -5.78 9.71
C PRO A 428 22.89 -6.96 9.67
N HIS A 429 22.40 -8.15 9.32
CA HIS A 429 23.23 -9.33 9.09
C HIS A 429 23.16 -9.74 7.62
N ASN A 430 23.98 -10.72 7.22
CA ASN A 430 24.01 -11.24 5.84
C ASN A 430 22.59 -11.62 5.36
N ILE A 431 22.13 -10.94 4.31
CA ILE A 431 20.79 -11.10 3.74
C ILE A 431 20.70 -12.18 2.66
N TYR A 432 21.82 -12.76 2.23
CA TYR A 432 21.85 -13.70 1.10
C TYR A 432 20.91 -14.89 1.29
N PHE A 433 20.98 -15.52 2.47
CA PHE A 433 20.10 -16.65 2.80
C PHE A 433 18.65 -16.20 2.92
N GLY A 434 18.38 -15.07 3.60
CA GLY A 434 17.03 -14.53 3.72
C GLY A 434 16.35 -14.21 2.39
N ILE A 435 17.09 -13.71 1.38
CA ILE A 435 16.56 -13.49 0.02
C ILE A 435 16.14 -14.81 -0.63
N ARG A 436 16.96 -15.87 -0.48
CA ARG A 436 16.64 -17.20 -1.01
C ARG A 436 15.44 -17.81 -0.30
N ASP A 437 15.39 -17.71 1.02
CA ASP A 437 14.30 -18.32 1.80
C ASP A 437 12.96 -17.60 1.49
N ILE A 438 12.98 -16.27 1.31
CA ILE A 438 11.81 -15.51 0.81
C ILE A 438 11.43 -15.94 -0.60
N HIS A 439 12.40 -16.16 -1.48
CA HIS A 439 12.11 -16.63 -2.83
C HIS A 439 11.39 -17.98 -2.83
N ASP A 440 11.89 -18.94 -2.06
CA ASP A 440 11.34 -20.29 -1.99
C ASP A 440 9.93 -20.26 -1.38
N PHE A 441 9.72 -19.42 -0.35
CA PHE A 441 8.39 -19.14 0.21
C PHE A 441 7.41 -18.56 -0.83
N ILE A 442 7.85 -17.58 -1.64
CA ILE A 442 7.01 -17.01 -2.69
C ILE A 442 6.68 -18.07 -3.74
N GLU A 443 7.63 -18.91 -4.15
CA GLU A 443 7.39 -19.97 -5.14
C GLU A 443 6.40 -21.02 -4.62
N GLU A 444 6.45 -21.36 -3.32
CA GLU A 444 5.48 -22.26 -2.68
C GLU A 444 4.07 -21.65 -2.66
N LYS A 445 3.96 -20.35 -2.37
CA LYS A 445 2.68 -19.62 -2.26
C LYS A 445 2.39 -18.72 -3.47
N LEU A 446 2.96 -19.05 -4.63
CA LEU A 446 3.02 -18.18 -5.82
C LEU A 446 1.63 -17.69 -6.25
N ASP A 447 0.67 -18.60 -6.17
CA ASP A 447 -0.72 -18.39 -6.53
C ASP A 447 -1.39 -17.26 -5.77
N ASP A 448 -1.21 -17.23 -4.46
CA ASP A 448 -1.82 -16.23 -3.57
C ASP A 448 -0.96 -14.97 -3.49
N PHE A 449 0.37 -15.11 -3.58
CA PHE A 449 1.29 -13.98 -3.67
C PHE A 449 0.93 -13.06 -4.84
N ILE A 450 0.81 -13.62 -6.04
CA ILE A 450 0.48 -12.84 -7.24
C ILE A 450 -0.88 -12.17 -7.11
N LYS A 451 -1.90 -12.87 -6.60
CA LYS A 451 -3.23 -12.29 -6.43
C LYS A 451 -3.21 -11.11 -5.44
N ILE A 452 -2.47 -11.22 -4.34
CA ILE A 452 -2.33 -10.14 -3.35
C ILE A 452 -1.59 -8.95 -3.98
N VAL A 453 -0.50 -9.18 -4.70
CA VAL A 453 0.25 -8.12 -5.40
C VAL A 453 -0.65 -7.39 -6.40
N ILE A 454 -1.42 -8.12 -7.21
CA ILE A 454 -2.39 -7.51 -8.15
C ILE A 454 -3.45 -6.71 -7.41
N TYR A 455 -4.00 -7.26 -6.32
CA TYR A 455 -5.00 -6.58 -5.51
C TYR A 455 -4.48 -5.25 -4.95
N LEU A 456 -3.31 -5.25 -4.32
CA LEU A 456 -2.66 -4.06 -3.78
C LEU A 456 -2.42 -3.00 -4.86
N ASN A 457 -2.10 -3.45 -6.08
CA ASN A 457 -1.83 -2.58 -7.23
C ASN A 457 -3.07 -2.16 -8.03
N SER A 458 -4.24 -2.75 -7.72
CA SER A 458 -5.52 -2.37 -8.32
C SER A 458 -6.15 -1.13 -7.66
N LYS A 459 -5.66 -0.76 -6.47
CA LYS A 459 -6.12 0.41 -5.71
C LYS A 459 -5.92 1.71 -6.48
N GLU A 460 -6.74 2.71 -6.18
CA GLU A 460 -6.57 4.02 -6.79
C GLU A 460 -5.24 4.66 -6.36
N LYS A 461 -4.74 5.63 -7.15
CA LYS A 461 -3.46 6.29 -6.86
C LYS A 461 -3.40 6.85 -5.45
N GLU A 462 -4.50 7.43 -5.02
CA GLU A 462 -4.65 8.14 -3.75
C GLU A 462 -4.71 7.17 -2.57
N GLU A 463 -5.11 5.92 -2.83
CA GLU A 463 -5.19 4.87 -1.83
C GLU A 463 -3.86 4.11 -1.65
N HIS A 464 -2.88 4.33 -2.53
CA HIS A 464 -1.58 3.66 -2.44
C HIS A 464 -0.83 4.07 -1.16
N PRO A 465 -0.21 3.13 -0.42
CA PRO A 465 0.45 3.43 0.84
C PRO A 465 1.46 4.56 0.81
N THR A 466 2.33 4.60 -0.21
CA THR A 466 3.29 5.70 -0.38
C THR A 466 2.59 7.05 -0.55
N MET A 467 1.50 7.09 -1.33
CA MET A 467 0.78 8.34 -1.57
C MET A 467 0.06 8.81 -0.30
N LYS A 468 -0.60 7.88 0.41
CA LYS A 468 -1.20 8.16 1.72
C LYS A 468 -0.15 8.67 2.72
N MET A 469 1.04 8.06 2.76
CA MET A 469 2.12 8.50 3.64
C MET A 469 2.61 9.92 3.33
N PHE A 470 2.81 10.27 2.06
CA PHE A 470 3.21 11.62 1.67
C PHE A 470 2.13 12.65 2.02
N LYS A 471 0.87 12.34 1.73
CA LYS A 471 -0.27 13.21 2.05
C LYS A 471 -0.41 13.41 3.56
N PHE A 472 -0.41 12.33 4.32
CA PHE A 472 -0.42 12.38 5.79
C PHE A 472 0.73 13.22 6.34
N SER A 473 1.95 13.01 5.85
CA SER A 473 3.13 13.78 6.29
C SER A 473 2.96 15.27 6.01
N TYR A 474 2.51 15.63 4.80
CA TYR A 474 2.24 17.01 4.44
C TYR A 474 1.17 17.63 5.33
N ASP A 475 0.03 16.97 5.50
CA ASP A 475 -1.10 17.46 6.29
C ASP A 475 -0.72 17.66 7.76
N MET A 476 0.04 16.72 8.34
CA MET A 476 0.54 16.85 9.70
C MET A 476 1.58 17.97 9.83
N CYS A 477 2.49 18.11 8.88
CA CYS A 477 3.45 19.22 8.87
C CYS A 477 2.74 20.58 8.82
N VAL A 478 1.66 20.72 8.03
CA VAL A 478 0.83 21.93 8.01
C VAL A 478 0.12 22.13 9.35
N LYS A 479 -0.56 21.09 9.86
CA LYS A 479 -1.35 21.12 11.10
C LYS A 479 -0.52 21.54 12.31
N TYR A 480 0.74 21.10 12.38
CA TYR A 480 1.64 21.35 13.49
C TYR A 480 2.69 22.44 13.22
N ASN A 481 2.49 23.26 12.18
CA ASN A 481 3.39 24.39 11.83
C ASN A 481 4.87 24.00 11.65
N MET A 482 5.12 22.81 11.10
CA MET A 482 6.46 22.34 10.76
C MET A 482 6.94 22.89 9.40
N ILE A 483 6.00 23.40 8.58
CA ILE A 483 6.21 23.99 7.25
C ILE A 483 5.34 25.20 7.00
#